data_AF-A0A660TPG4-F1
#
_entry.id   AF-A0A660TPG4-F1
#
_cell.length_a   1.000
_cell.length_b   1.000
_cell.length_c   1.000
_cell.angle_alpha   90.00
_cell.angle_beta   90.00
_cell.angle_gamma   90.00
#
_symmetry.space_group_name_H-M   'P 1'
#
loop_
_entity.id
_entity.type
_entity.pdbx_description
1 polymer ?
#
loop_
_entity_poly.entity_id
_entity_poly.type
_entity_poly.pdbx_seq_one_letter_code
_entity_poly.pdbx_strand_id
1 'polypeptide(L)'
;STLYGEVSGASDFKRNLKGMVWAIIVTTILAIVFFALIAKSIGWDFYNKANGAFWNYTWGYTDEAPPMPFWPYPGLFAAFMVKSPVIQFIVILLMGLWWFGWSGTVFLSSTRVIFAASFDRMLPEWASKVEPRTHTPINALLLMVIPSLIVSYMYAFNVLNFQTLALDATLVIAVTFLGTTVAGIILPWHKKDLYDSSPVAKYKVQGWLSWIVEILFIAAVVFLIYKSFSYGITVVKGLPGINANGLTWVIVMLIWVFNIGNAVLLVWILIYTLRRLVSDGRFPLITFAGLIFMVFLDWLLIEWIWDPHVPPFDFPLYGIGWSNASSIVFMLALYAVAAIIFYSFNAYRKKQGIDTEKIYQEIPVE
;
A
#
# COMPACT_ATOMS: atom_id res chain seq x y z
N SER A 1 -12.47 -6.48 -2.29
CA SER A 1 -12.95 -5.17 -2.78
C SER A 1 -14.24 -4.86 -2.04
N THR A 2 -14.43 -3.60 -1.68
CA THR A 2 -15.50 -3.07 -0.82
C THR A 2 -16.90 -3.09 -1.45
N LEU A 3 -17.01 -3.53 -2.70
CA LEU A 3 -18.25 -3.56 -3.49
C LEU A 3 -18.77 -4.98 -3.73
N TYR A 4 -18.07 -6.03 -3.29
CA TYR A 4 -18.45 -7.40 -3.62
C TYR A 4 -19.83 -7.81 -3.09
N GLY A 5 -20.27 -7.33 -1.92
CA GLY A 5 -21.61 -7.63 -1.39
C GLY A 5 -22.76 -7.20 -2.31
N GLU A 6 -22.52 -6.27 -3.24
CA GLU A 6 -23.55 -5.73 -4.15
C GLU A 6 -23.40 -6.24 -5.59
N VAL A 7 -22.30 -6.92 -5.92
CA VAL A 7 -22.10 -7.48 -7.27
C VAL A 7 -22.81 -8.83 -7.35
N SER A 8 -23.79 -8.92 -8.23
CA SER A 8 -24.55 -10.16 -8.46
C SER A 8 -23.61 -11.32 -8.83
N GLY A 9 -23.57 -12.34 -7.96
CA GLY A 9 -22.69 -13.51 -8.10
C GLY A 9 -21.31 -13.39 -7.46
N ALA A 10 -21.07 -12.40 -6.59
CA ALA A 10 -19.83 -12.32 -5.79
C ALA A 10 -19.65 -13.48 -4.80
N SER A 11 -20.73 -14.20 -4.47
CA SER A 11 -20.69 -15.44 -3.69
C SER A 11 -20.04 -16.60 -4.46
N ASP A 12 -19.95 -16.53 -5.79
CA ASP A 12 -19.22 -17.51 -6.60
C ASP A 12 -17.73 -17.16 -6.67
N PHE A 13 -16.94 -17.88 -5.86
CA PHE A 13 -15.49 -17.76 -5.82
C PHE A 13 -14.84 -17.86 -7.21
N LYS A 14 -15.30 -18.74 -8.10
CA LYS A 14 -14.69 -18.91 -9.43
C LYS A 14 -14.94 -17.70 -10.31
N ARG A 15 -16.14 -17.13 -10.25
CA ARG A 15 -16.48 -15.92 -11.00
C ARG A 15 -15.69 -14.72 -10.50
N ASN A 16 -15.55 -14.59 -9.18
CA ASN A 16 -14.78 -13.52 -8.57
C ASN A 16 -13.28 -13.64 -8.92
N LEU A 17 -12.69 -14.82 -8.71
CA LEU A 17 -11.29 -15.07 -9.05
C LEU A 17 -11.00 -14.82 -10.53
N LYS A 18 -11.87 -15.29 -11.44
CA LYS A 18 -11.74 -15.00 -12.88
C LYS A 18 -11.78 -13.51 -13.16
N GLY A 19 -12.71 -12.77 -12.55
CA GLY A 19 -12.79 -11.32 -12.69
C GLY A 19 -11.51 -10.61 -12.28
N MET A 20 -10.95 -10.97 -11.13
CA MET A 20 -9.69 -10.40 -10.63
C MET A 20 -8.50 -10.76 -11.54
N VAL A 21 -8.37 -12.03 -11.93
CA VAL A 21 -7.27 -12.50 -12.78
C VAL A 21 -7.33 -11.85 -14.16
N TRP A 22 -8.50 -11.78 -14.80
CA TRP A 22 -8.64 -11.12 -16.09
C TRP A 22 -8.40 -9.63 -16.01
N ALA A 23 -8.85 -8.96 -14.94
CA ALA A 23 -8.54 -7.56 -14.72
C ALA A 23 -7.02 -7.33 -14.68
N ILE A 24 -6.27 -8.15 -13.93
CA ILE A 24 -4.81 -8.06 -13.86
C ILE A 24 -4.15 -8.34 -15.22
N ILE A 25 -4.57 -9.40 -15.92
CA ILE A 25 -3.98 -9.75 -17.22
C ILE A 25 -4.20 -8.63 -18.23
N VAL A 26 -5.45 -8.15 -18.36
CA VAL A 26 -5.80 -7.10 -19.31
C VAL A 26 -5.06 -5.80 -18.99
N THR A 27 -5.05 -5.37 -17.73
CA THR A 27 -4.34 -4.14 -17.33
C THR A 27 -2.82 -4.27 -17.53
N THR A 28 -2.24 -5.44 -17.26
CA THR A 28 -0.80 -5.69 -17.48
C THR A 28 -0.46 -5.62 -18.97
N ILE A 29 -1.26 -6.27 -19.83
CA ILE A 29 -1.06 -6.21 -21.29
C ILE A 29 -1.19 -4.77 -21.79
N LEU A 30 -2.22 -4.04 -21.35
CA LEU A 30 -2.42 -2.64 -21.70
C LEU A 30 -1.25 -1.77 -21.24
N ALA A 31 -0.71 -2.00 -20.03
CA ALA A 31 0.46 -1.29 -19.53
C ALA A 31 1.72 -1.58 -20.36
N ILE A 32 1.97 -2.84 -20.73
CA ILE A 32 3.10 -3.20 -21.61
C ILE A 32 2.97 -2.52 -22.97
N VAL A 33 1.78 -2.59 -23.58
CA VAL A 33 1.50 -1.91 -24.86
C VAL A 33 1.70 -0.41 -24.72
N PHE A 34 1.21 0.19 -23.63
CA PHE A 34 1.36 1.60 -23.36
C PHE A 34 2.83 2.03 -23.21
N PHE A 35 3.64 1.31 -22.44
CA PHE A 35 5.07 1.60 -22.33
C PHE A 35 5.82 1.39 -23.64
N ALA A 36 5.48 0.35 -24.41
CA ALA A 36 6.03 0.13 -25.74
C ALA A 36 5.67 1.27 -26.71
N LEU A 37 4.45 1.81 -26.62
CA LEU A 37 4.03 2.98 -27.37
C LEU A 37 4.83 4.22 -26.96
N ILE A 38 4.99 4.51 -25.67
CA ILE A 38 5.82 5.62 -25.18
C ILE A 38 7.25 5.50 -25.70
N ALA A 39 7.86 4.31 -25.57
CA ALA A 39 9.22 4.07 -26.02
C ALA A 39 9.39 4.30 -27.53
N LYS A 40 8.36 3.95 -28.33
CA LYS A 40 8.36 4.15 -29.79
C LYS A 40 8.05 5.59 -30.22
N SER A 41 7.10 6.26 -29.56
CA SER A 41 6.54 7.54 -30.02
C SER A 41 7.22 8.76 -29.43
N ILE A 42 7.43 8.75 -28.11
CA ILE A 42 8.01 9.85 -27.35
C ILE A 42 9.52 9.63 -27.18
N GLY A 43 9.94 8.37 -27.07
CA GLY A 43 11.30 7.98 -26.74
C GLY A 43 11.47 7.85 -25.22
N TRP A 44 12.00 6.71 -24.78
CA TRP A 44 12.18 6.42 -23.35
C TRP A 44 13.11 7.40 -22.66
N ASP A 45 14.22 7.76 -23.30
CA ASP A 45 15.21 8.70 -22.76
C ASP A 45 14.63 10.11 -22.58
N PHE A 46 13.93 10.62 -23.60
CA PHE A 46 13.27 11.92 -23.52
C PHE A 46 12.21 11.95 -22.41
N TYR A 47 11.36 10.93 -22.32
CA TYR A 47 10.31 10.85 -21.29
C TYR A 47 10.90 10.89 -19.86
N ASN A 48 11.96 10.13 -19.61
CA ASN A 48 12.60 10.10 -18.29
C ASN A 48 13.34 11.39 -17.98
N LYS A 49 14.09 11.97 -18.93
CA LYS A 49 14.79 13.25 -18.72
C LYS A 49 13.83 14.41 -18.51
N ALA A 50 12.71 14.45 -19.24
CA ALA A 50 11.67 15.46 -19.03
C ALA A 50 11.06 15.36 -17.63
N ASN A 51 10.70 14.14 -17.19
CA ASN A 51 10.21 13.92 -15.82
C ASN A 51 11.27 14.24 -14.77
N GLY A 52 12.53 13.86 -14.99
CA GLY A 52 13.64 14.17 -14.11
C GLY A 52 13.84 15.68 -13.96
N ALA A 53 13.84 16.45 -15.05
CA ALA A 53 13.95 17.91 -15.00
C ALA A 53 12.80 18.55 -14.20
N PHE A 54 11.56 18.09 -14.44
CA PHE A 54 10.39 18.61 -13.72
C PHE A 54 10.44 18.29 -12.22
N TRP A 55 10.70 17.03 -11.86
CA TRP A 55 10.70 16.61 -10.45
C TRP A 55 11.92 17.13 -9.70
N ASN A 56 13.10 17.19 -10.32
CA ASN A 56 14.29 17.74 -9.68
C ASN A 56 14.10 19.22 -9.29
N TYR A 57 13.48 20.01 -10.17
CA TYR A 57 13.15 21.40 -9.85
C TYR A 57 12.04 21.48 -8.78
N THR A 58 10.97 20.69 -8.93
CA THR A 58 9.84 20.68 -7.99
C THR A 58 10.27 20.36 -6.56
N TRP A 59 11.24 19.46 -6.40
CA TRP A 59 11.77 19.05 -5.11
C TRP A 59 13.01 19.85 -4.66
N GLY A 60 13.40 20.90 -5.40
CA GLY A 60 14.50 21.79 -5.01
C GLY A 60 15.90 21.19 -5.13
N TYR A 61 16.07 20.13 -5.93
CA TYR A 61 17.38 19.56 -6.26
C TYR A 61 18.14 20.41 -7.30
N THR A 62 17.44 21.29 -8.01
CA THR A 62 18.01 22.26 -8.95
C THR A 62 17.23 23.57 -8.91
N ASP A 63 17.93 24.69 -9.06
CA ASP A 63 17.35 26.02 -9.22
C ASP A 63 16.99 26.34 -10.68
N GLU A 64 17.43 25.49 -11.62
CA GLU A 64 17.13 25.66 -13.03
C GLU A 64 15.68 25.26 -13.34
N ALA A 65 14.89 26.23 -13.80
CA ALA A 65 13.50 25.99 -14.16
C ALA A 65 13.40 24.96 -15.30
N PRO A 66 12.49 23.97 -15.22
CA PRO A 66 12.34 22.96 -16.24
C PRO A 66 11.83 23.60 -17.53
N PRO A 67 12.24 23.08 -18.70
CA PRO A 67 11.77 23.59 -20.00
C PRO A 67 10.24 23.61 -20.14
N MET A 68 9.54 22.75 -19.39
CA MET A 68 8.08 22.76 -19.28
C MET A 68 7.66 23.06 -17.84
N PRO A 69 6.82 24.08 -17.61
CA PRO A 69 6.36 24.47 -16.27
C PRO A 69 5.28 23.53 -15.72
N PHE A 70 4.80 22.57 -16.52
CA PHE A 70 3.77 21.60 -16.15
C PHE A 70 4.34 20.18 -16.18
N TRP A 71 3.74 19.29 -15.40
CA TRP A 71 4.21 17.91 -15.27
C TRP A 71 4.16 17.18 -16.63
N PRO A 72 5.28 16.62 -17.13
CA PRO A 72 5.35 15.90 -18.41
C PRO A 72 4.73 14.49 -18.34
N TYR A 73 3.41 14.43 -18.17
CA TYR A 73 2.66 13.17 -18.18
C TYR A 73 2.38 12.68 -19.62
N PRO A 74 2.22 11.36 -19.84
CA PRO A 74 2.09 10.81 -21.20
C PRO A 74 0.91 11.35 -22.03
N GLY A 75 -0.22 11.64 -21.39
CA GLY A 75 -1.40 12.18 -22.08
C GLY A 75 -1.17 13.58 -22.66
N LEU A 76 -0.35 14.41 -22.00
CA LEU A 76 0.06 15.72 -22.49
C LEU A 76 0.97 15.60 -23.70
N PHE A 77 1.95 14.70 -23.65
CA PHE A 77 2.80 14.43 -24.81
C PHE A 77 2.01 13.87 -25.99
N ALA A 78 1.05 12.98 -25.73
CA ALA A 78 0.14 12.51 -26.76
C ALA A 78 -0.65 13.66 -27.42
N ALA A 79 -1.08 14.66 -26.64
CA ALA A 79 -1.74 15.86 -27.17
C ALA A 79 -0.78 16.70 -28.05
N PHE A 80 0.50 16.84 -27.69
CA PHE A 80 1.50 17.55 -28.49
C PHE A 80 1.78 16.89 -29.85
N MET A 81 1.61 15.57 -29.95
CA MET A 81 1.76 14.85 -31.21
C MET A 81 0.57 15.06 -32.17
N VAL A 82 -0.55 15.60 -31.68
CA VAL A 82 -1.77 15.82 -32.46
C VAL A 82 -1.87 17.28 -32.88
N LYS A 83 -2.04 17.56 -34.18
CA LYS A 83 -2.18 18.93 -34.70
C LYS A 83 -3.59 19.52 -34.56
N SER A 84 -4.61 18.68 -34.36
CA SER A 84 -6.01 19.10 -34.29
C SER A 84 -6.37 19.61 -32.88
N PRO A 85 -6.76 20.89 -32.72
CA PRO A 85 -7.14 21.44 -31.41
C PRO A 85 -8.33 20.72 -30.77
N VAL A 86 -9.26 20.22 -31.58
CA VAL A 86 -10.43 19.48 -31.09
C VAL A 86 -10.01 18.18 -30.42
N ILE A 87 -9.08 17.44 -31.02
CA ILE A 87 -8.60 16.18 -30.45
C ILE A 87 -7.77 16.44 -29.19
N GLN A 88 -6.93 17.48 -29.19
CA GLN A 88 -6.19 17.89 -27.99
C GLN A 88 -7.14 18.21 -26.82
N PHE A 89 -8.20 18.98 -27.08
CA PHE A 89 -9.22 19.28 -26.07
C PHE A 89 -9.89 18.02 -25.55
N ILE A 90 -10.30 17.10 -26.44
CA ILE A 90 -10.92 15.83 -26.03
C ILE A 90 -9.97 14.99 -25.17
N VAL A 91 -8.70 14.87 -25.54
CA VAL A 91 -7.71 14.11 -24.76
C VAL A 91 -7.56 14.70 -23.36
N ILE A 92 -7.38 16.03 -23.25
CA ILE A 92 -7.25 16.72 -21.97
C ILE A 92 -8.54 16.57 -21.15
N LEU A 93 -9.71 16.72 -21.76
CA LEU A 93 -11.01 16.54 -21.11
C LEU A 93 -11.17 15.13 -20.55
N LEU A 94 -10.86 14.09 -21.34
CA LEU A 94 -10.95 12.69 -20.90
C LEU A 94 -9.98 12.37 -19.76
N MET A 95 -8.75 12.91 -19.83
CA MET A 95 -7.78 12.80 -18.73
C MET A 95 -8.27 13.52 -17.47
N GLY A 96 -8.96 14.65 -17.60
CA GLY A 96 -9.60 15.34 -16.48
C GLY A 96 -10.80 14.59 -15.91
N LEU A 97 -11.63 13.97 -16.77
CA LEU A 97 -12.79 13.18 -16.36
C LEU A 97 -12.41 11.95 -15.53
N TRP A 98 -11.21 11.39 -15.75
CA TRP A 98 -10.66 10.31 -14.92
C TRP A 98 -10.68 10.67 -13.44
N TRP A 99 -10.32 11.90 -13.08
CA TRP A 99 -10.27 12.36 -11.69
C TRP A 99 -11.63 12.24 -10.99
N PHE A 100 -12.71 12.62 -11.67
CA PHE A 100 -14.07 12.52 -11.13
C PHE A 100 -14.50 11.06 -10.95
N GLY A 101 -14.15 10.19 -11.91
CA GLY A 101 -14.43 8.76 -11.79
C GLY A 101 -13.70 8.11 -10.62
N TRP A 102 -12.39 8.39 -10.50
CA TRP A 102 -11.57 7.81 -9.43
C TRP A 102 -11.97 8.32 -8.04
N SER A 103 -12.09 9.64 -7.86
CA SER A 103 -12.48 10.23 -6.57
C SER A 103 -13.82 9.69 -6.06
N GLY A 104 -14.84 9.61 -6.93
CA GLY A 104 -16.15 9.06 -6.57
C GLY A 104 -16.07 7.64 -6.00
N THR A 105 -15.26 6.76 -6.62
CA THR A 105 -15.10 5.38 -6.13
C THR A 105 -14.40 5.30 -4.77
N VAL A 106 -13.42 6.17 -4.51
CA VAL A 106 -12.67 6.20 -3.24
C VAL A 106 -13.57 6.64 -2.08
N PHE A 107 -14.35 7.71 -2.26
CA PHE A 107 -15.25 8.18 -1.21
C PHE A 107 -16.33 7.14 -0.91
N LEU A 108 -17.01 6.61 -1.93
CA LEU A 108 -18.07 5.60 -1.74
C LEU A 108 -17.55 4.33 -1.05
N SER A 109 -16.37 3.85 -1.44
CA SER A 109 -15.73 2.69 -0.81
C SER A 109 -15.38 2.97 0.65
N SER A 110 -14.83 4.15 0.94
CA SER A 110 -14.34 4.49 2.26
C SER A 110 -15.51 4.68 3.25
N THR A 111 -16.64 5.26 2.83
CA THR A 111 -17.82 5.44 3.70
C THR A 111 -18.29 4.12 4.29
N ARG A 112 -18.23 3.03 3.52
CA ARG A 112 -18.58 1.67 3.98
C ARG A 112 -17.66 1.17 5.09
N VAL A 113 -16.38 1.52 5.02
CA VAL A 113 -15.42 1.17 6.09
C VAL A 113 -15.78 1.89 7.39
N ILE A 114 -16.21 3.16 7.33
CA ILE A 114 -16.72 3.87 8.51
C ILE A 114 -17.98 3.20 9.08
N PHE A 115 -18.91 2.77 8.22
CA PHE A 115 -20.09 2.03 8.67
C PHE A 115 -19.71 0.72 9.37
N ALA A 116 -18.89 -0.11 8.72
CA ALA A 116 -18.42 -1.36 9.29
C ALA A 116 -17.72 -1.11 10.63
N ALA A 117 -16.80 -0.15 10.69
CA ALA A 117 -16.11 0.23 11.92
C ALA A 117 -17.06 0.77 13.01
N SER A 118 -18.18 1.42 12.65
CA SER A 118 -19.19 1.84 13.62
C SER A 118 -20.00 0.65 14.16
N PHE A 119 -20.40 -0.28 13.28
CA PHE A 119 -21.07 -1.53 13.64
C PHE A 119 -20.20 -2.44 14.51
N ASP A 120 -18.91 -2.55 14.17
CA ASP A 120 -17.86 -3.23 14.94
C ASP A 120 -17.50 -2.52 16.23
N ARG A 121 -18.21 -1.44 16.54
CA ARG A 121 -18.03 -0.66 17.74
C ARG A 121 -16.58 -0.17 17.89
N MET A 122 -15.93 0.17 16.77
CA MET A 122 -14.66 0.91 16.76
C MET A 122 -14.90 2.43 16.69
N LEU A 123 -15.92 2.88 15.96
CA LEU A 123 -16.33 4.30 15.86
C LEU A 123 -17.68 4.58 16.52
N PRO A 124 -17.92 5.81 17.05
CA PRO A 124 -19.18 6.15 17.67
C PRO A 124 -20.39 5.89 16.77
N GLU A 125 -21.51 5.45 17.35
CA GLU A 125 -22.73 5.12 16.59
C GLU A 125 -23.27 6.30 15.77
N TRP A 126 -22.99 7.54 16.19
CA TRP A 126 -23.38 8.73 15.43
C TRP A 126 -22.63 8.85 14.09
N ALA A 127 -21.45 8.25 13.94
CA ALA A 127 -20.68 8.28 12.71
C ALA A 127 -21.41 7.56 11.56
N SER A 128 -22.14 6.49 11.87
CA SER A 128 -22.96 5.74 10.91
C SER A 128 -24.43 6.16 10.87
N LYS A 129 -24.81 7.27 11.53
CA LYS A 129 -26.21 7.71 11.55
C LYS A 129 -26.62 8.17 10.15
N VAL A 130 -27.63 7.51 9.59
CA VAL A 130 -28.22 7.84 8.30
C VAL A 130 -29.33 8.87 8.50
N GLU A 131 -29.34 9.93 7.72
CA GLU A 131 -30.40 10.93 7.77
C GLU A 131 -31.69 10.38 7.14
N PRO A 132 -32.85 10.46 7.82
CA PRO A 132 -34.11 9.87 7.32
C PRO A 132 -34.61 10.46 6.00
N ARG A 133 -34.28 11.72 5.69
CA ARG A 133 -34.80 12.43 4.52
C ARG A 133 -34.01 12.11 3.25
N THR A 134 -32.68 12.09 3.36
CA THR A 134 -31.78 11.90 2.21
C THR A 134 -31.35 10.44 2.06
N HIS A 135 -31.55 9.61 3.09
CA HIS A 135 -31.00 8.26 3.19
C HIS A 135 -29.46 8.24 3.04
N THR A 136 -28.81 9.36 3.38
CA THR A 136 -27.35 9.49 3.30
C THR A 136 -26.71 9.60 4.69
N PRO A 137 -25.50 9.05 4.87
CA PRO A 137 -24.73 9.14 6.11
C PRO A 137 -23.91 10.42 6.17
N ILE A 138 -24.57 11.55 6.43
CA ILE A 138 -23.93 12.87 6.42
C ILE A 138 -22.72 12.92 7.37
N ASN A 139 -22.82 12.34 8.56
CA ASN A 139 -21.73 12.36 9.53
C ASN A 139 -20.48 11.60 9.06
N ALA A 140 -20.65 10.41 8.47
CA ALA A 140 -19.54 9.66 7.88
C ALA A 140 -18.89 10.46 6.74
N LEU A 141 -19.70 11.11 5.90
CA LEU A 141 -19.20 11.94 4.80
C LEU A 141 -18.41 13.14 5.32
N LEU A 142 -18.90 13.83 6.36
CA LEU A 142 -18.20 14.96 6.97
C LEU A 142 -16.88 14.53 7.63
N LEU A 143 -16.87 13.37 8.30
CA LEU A 143 -15.64 12.77 8.85
C LEU A 143 -14.59 12.44 7.78
N MET A 144 -14.99 12.29 6.52
CA MET A 144 -14.07 12.11 5.40
C MET A 144 -13.66 13.43 4.75
N VAL A 145 -14.65 14.25 4.42
CA VAL A 145 -14.43 15.48 3.65
C VAL A 145 -13.61 16.49 4.44
N ILE A 146 -13.90 16.69 5.73
CA ILE A 146 -13.23 17.72 6.52
C ILE A 146 -11.72 17.43 6.66
N PRO A 147 -11.27 16.23 7.11
CA PRO A 147 -9.85 15.92 7.14
C PRO A 147 -9.21 15.93 5.76
N SER A 148 -9.92 15.44 4.73
CA SER A 148 -9.41 15.45 3.34
C SER A 148 -9.17 16.87 2.83
N LEU A 149 -10.05 17.82 3.14
CA LEU A 149 -9.88 19.23 2.78
C LEU A 149 -8.68 19.86 3.49
N ILE A 150 -8.48 19.56 4.77
CA ILE A 150 -7.33 20.05 5.55
C ILE A 150 -6.03 19.52 4.94
N VAL A 151 -5.94 18.20 4.74
CA VAL A 151 -4.77 17.55 4.13
C VAL A 151 -4.52 18.08 2.71
N SER A 152 -5.58 18.25 1.90
CA SER A 152 -5.46 18.79 0.54
C SER A 152 -4.98 20.24 0.54
N TYR A 153 -5.46 21.08 1.46
CA TYR A 153 -4.99 22.46 1.62
C TYR A 153 -3.51 22.49 2.03
N MET A 154 -3.12 21.69 3.02
CA MET A 154 -1.73 21.61 3.46
C MET A 154 -0.80 21.17 2.33
N TYR A 155 -1.22 20.19 1.52
CA TYR A 155 -0.46 19.70 0.36
C TYR A 155 -0.39 20.72 -0.78
N ALA A 156 -1.51 21.37 -1.12
CA ALA A 156 -1.59 22.30 -2.25
C ALA A 156 -0.77 23.57 -2.04
N PHE A 157 -0.75 24.10 -0.81
CA PHE A 157 0.01 25.31 -0.47
C PHE A 157 1.36 25.00 0.21
N ASN A 158 1.76 23.73 0.23
CA ASN A 158 2.98 23.23 0.86
C ASN A 158 3.22 23.79 2.28
N VAL A 159 2.15 23.89 3.06
CA VAL A 159 2.19 24.44 4.44
C VAL A 159 3.01 23.49 5.29
N LEU A 160 4.08 23.97 5.95
CA LEU A 160 5.01 23.14 6.75
C LEU A 160 5.73 22.03 5.96
N ASN A 161 6.03 22.25 4.66
CA ASN A 161 6.66 21.24 3.79
C ASN A 161 5.85 19.93 3.68
N PHE A 162 4.52 20.02 3.76
CA PHE A 162 3.63 18.86 3.81
C PHE A 162 3.75 17.92 2.61
N GLN A 163 4.17 18.43 1.44
CA GLN A 163 4.41 17.59 0.27
C GLN A 163 5.47 16.53 0.53
N THR A 164 6.54 16.89 1.24
CA THR A 164 7.62 15.97 1.63
C THR A 164 7.17 15.00 2.71
N LEU A 165 6.29 15.44 3.63
CA LEU A 165 5.76 14.61 4.71
C LEU A 165 4.84 13.49 4.20
N ALA A 166 4.15 13.70 3.07
CA ALA A 166 3.19 12.75 2.52
C ALA A 166 3.83 11.62 1.68
N LEU A 167 5.13 11.68 1.36
CA LEU A 167 5.79 10.74 0.45
C LEU A 167 5.79 9.30 0.97
N ASP A 168 6.02 9.08 2.27
CA ASP A 168 6.00 7.75 2.88
C ASP A 168 4.59 7.13 3.01
N ALA A 169 3.53 7.79 2.52
CA ALA A 169 2.17 7.22 2.58
C ALA A 169 2.08 5.90 1.77
N THR A 170 2.92 5.75 0.74
CA THR A 170 3.04 4.51 -0.03
C THR A 170 3.57 3.35 0.83
N LEU A 171 4.51 3.63 1.73
CA LEU A 171 5.09 2.66 2.67
C LEU A 171 4.03 2.14 3.65
N VAL A 172 3.15 3.02 4.16
CA VAL A 172 2.02 2.65 5.04
C VAL A 172 1.10 1.61 4.39
N ILE A 173 0.83 1.76 3.09
CA ILE A 173 0.01 0.81 2.32
C ILE A 173 0.72 -0.54 2.24
N ALA A 174 2.02 -0.55 1.94
CA ALA A 174 2.80 -1.79 1.84
C ALA A 174 2.88 -2.54 3.19
N VAL A 175 3.09 -1.83 4.31
CA VAL A 175 3.09 -2.42 5.66
C VAL A 175 1.72 -3.03 6.00
N THR A 176 0.63 -2.39 5.60
CA THR A 176 -0.74 -2.90 5.80
C THR A 176 -0.98 -4.19 5.00
N PHE A 177 -0.50 -4.24 3.75
CA PHE A 177 -0.52 -5.46 2.94
C PHE A 177 0.34 -6.56 3.54
N LEU A 178 1.46 -6.23 4.20
CA LEU A 178 2.33 -7.23 4.83
C LEU A 178 1.58 -7.91 5.97
N GLY A 179 0.97 -7.14 6.87
CA GLY A 179 0.15 -7.70 7.95
C GLY A 179 -0.98 -8.59 7.43
N THR A 180 -1.67 -8.15 6.38
CA THR A 180 -2.76 -8.92 5.76
C THR A 180 -2.25 -10.22 5.11
N THR A 181 -1.08 -10.16 4.47
CA THR A 181 -0.46 -11.31 3.81
C THR A 181 -0.03 -12.36 4.83
N VAL A 182 0.64 -11.93 5.91
CA VAL A 182 1.04 -12.81 7.02
C VAL A 182 -0.19 -13.47 7.64
N ALA A 183 -1.25 -12.70 7.91
CA ALA A 183 -2.52 -13.23 8.42
C ALA A 183 -3.10 -14.28 7.46
N GLY A 184 -3.10 -14.01 6.15
CA GLY A 184 -3.56 -14.96 5.13
C GLY A 184 -2.73 -16.24 5.06
N ILE A 185 -1.40 -16.17 5.24
CA ILE A 185 -0.50 -17.33 5.24
C ILE A 185 -0.85 -18.28 6.40
N ILE A 186 -1.06 -17.74 7.61
CA ILE A 186 -1.27 -18.53 8.83
C ILE A 186 -2.73 -18.94 9.06
N LEU A 187 -3.68 -18.24 8.44
CA LEU A 187 -5.12 -18.42 8.63
C LEU A 187 -5.59 -19.89 8.59
N PRO A 188 -5.14 -20.73 7.62
CA PRO A 188 -5.63 -22.12 7.51
C PRO A 188 -5.36 -23.00 8.74
N TRP A 189 -4.32 -22.67 9.51
CA TRP A 189 -3.91 -23.46 10.67
C TRP A 189 -4.20 -22.76 12.00
N HIS A 190 -4.33 -21.43 12.02
CA HIS A 190 -4.63 -20.69 13.24
C HIS A 190 -6.14 -20.61 13.53
N LYS A 191 -6.96 -20.43 12.49
CA LYS A 191 -8.43 -20.38 12.58
C LYS A 191 -9.03 -21.37 11.59
N LYS A 192 -8.76 -22.66 11.84
CA LYS A 192 -9.11 -23.76 10.94
C LYS A 192 -10.60 -23.82 10.62
N ASP A 193 -11.46 -23.72 11.63
CA ASP A 193 -12.92 -23.81 11.44
C ASP A 193 -13.46 -22.67 10.56
N LEU A 194 -12.90 -21.47 10.72
CA LEU A 194 -13.22 -20.29 9.90
C LEU A 194 -12.70 -20.46 8.47
N TYR A 195 -11.49 -21.00 8.31
CA TYR A 195 -10.94 -21.22 6.99
C TYR A 195 -11.74 -22.31 6.24
N ASP A 196 -12.03 -23.43 6.91
CA ASP A 196 -12.71 -24.59 6.33
C ASP A 196 -14.17 -24.29 5.92
N SER A 197 -14.81 -23.28 6.52
CA SER A 197 -16.13 -22.78 6.09
C SER A 197 -16.06 -21.93 4.81
N SER A 198 -14.88 -21.44 4.44
CA SER A 198 -14.69 -20.61 3.24
C SER A 198 -14.68 -21.44 1.95
N PRO A 199 -15.16 -20.89 0.81
CA PRO A 199 -15.07 -21.58 -0.49
C PRO A 199 -13.63 -21.89 -0.94
N VAL A 200 -12.65 -21.15 -0.43
CA VAL A 200 -11.23 -21.28 -0.80
C VAL A 200 -10.58 -22.52 -0.20
N ALA A 201 -11.09 -23.02 0.93
CA ALA A 201 -10.53 -24.20 1.62
C ALA A 201 -10.47 -25.47 0.75
N LYS A 202 -11.34 -25.56 -0.26
CA LYS A 202 -11.38 -26.67 -1.21
C LYS A 202 -10.17 -26.69 -2.16
N TYR A 203 -9.48 -25.56 -2.32
CA TYR A 203 -8.34 -25.44 -3.24
C TYR A 203 -7.02 -25.64 -2.49
N LYS A 204 -6.40 -26.79 -2.73
CA LYS A 204 -5.05 -27.12 -2.29
C LYS A 204 -4.13 -27.26 -3.49
N VAL A 205 -2.91 -26.81 -3.33
CA VAL A 205 -1.88 -26.88 -4.36
C VAL A 205 -1.29 -28.29 -4.42
N GLN A 206 -0.80 -28.70 -5.59
CA GLN A 206 -0.11 -29.98 -5.73
C GLN A 206 1.15 -30.00 -4.85
N GLY A 207 1.43 -31.13 -4.19
CA GLY A 207 2.47 -31.21 -3.16
C GLY A 207 3.86 -30.83 -3.67
N TRP A 208 4.23 -31.28 -4.88
CA TRP A 208 5.54 -30.92 -5.47
C TRP A 208 5.67 -29.41 -5.71
N LEU A 209 4.60 -28.73 -6.11
CA LEU A 209 4.60 -27.28 -6.31
C LEU A 209 4.68 -26.53 -4.97
N SER A 210 4.07 -27.08 -3.92
CA SER A 210 4.21 -26.55 -2.55
C SER A 210 5.65 -26.63 -2.06
N TRP A 211 6.34 -27.74 -2.31
CA TRP A 211 7.77 -27.89 -2.02
C TRP A 211 8.66 -26.95 -2.81
N ILE A 212 8.39 -26.74 -4.11
CA ILE A 212 9.13 -25.77 -4.92
C ILE A 212 9.00 -24.37 -4.33
N VAL A 213 7.78 -23.93 -4.02
CA VAL A 213 7.58 -22.60 -3.44
C VAL A 213 8.23 -22.48 -2.08
N GLU A 214 8.21 -23.51 -1.24
CA GLU A 214 8.91 -23.49 0.05
C GLU A 214 10.43 -23.36 -0.11
N ILE A 215 11.02 -24.10 -1.06
CA ILE A 215 12.46 -24.01 -1.34
C ILE A 215 12.84 -22.62 -1.87
N LEU A 216 12.02 -22.07 -2.77
CA LEU A 216 12.21 -20.70 -3.26
C LEU A 216 12.04 -19.67 -2.14
N PHE A 217 11.09 -19.90 -1.22
CA PHE A 217 10.89 -19.06 -0.05
C PHE A 217 12.08 -19.10 0.89
N ILE A 218 12.68 -20.27 1.15
CA ILE A 218 13.94 -20.39 1.91
C ILE A 218 15.03 -19.53 1.28
N ALA A 219 15.25 -19.67 -0.03
CA ALA A 219 16.26 -18.91 -0.75
C ALA A 219 15.96 -17.39 -0.69
N ALA A 220 14.69 -17.01 -0.85
CA ALA A 220 14.24 -15.64 -0.75
C ALA A 220 14.46 -15.06 0.64
N VAL A 221 14.13 -15.78 1.72
CA VAL A 221 14.34 -15.33 3.11
C VAL A 221 15.83 -15.05 3.37
N VAL A 222 16.72 -15.96 2.96
CA VAL A 222 18.17 -15.74 3.09
C VAL A 222 18.62 -14.51 2.29
N PHE A 223 18.15 -14.37 1.05
CA PHE A 223 18.45 -13.23 0.20
C PHE A 223 17.95 -11.90 0.77
N LEU A 224 16.70 -11.85 1.25
CA LEU A 224 16.05 -10.65 1.79
C LEU A 224 16.74 -10.18 3.08
N ILE A 225 17.05 -11.12 3.99
CA ILE A 225 17.80 -10.81 5.22
C ILE A 225 19.19 -10.28 4.84
N TYR A 226 19.92 -10.97 3.95
CA TYR A 226 21.23 -10.51 3.51
C TYR A 226 21.18 -9.11 2.90
N LYS A 227 20.25 -8.88 1.96
CA LYS A 227 20.09 -7.58 1.29
C LYS A 227 19.76 -6.48 2.30
N SER A 228 18.78 -6.70 3.17
CA SER A 228 18.34 -5.69 4.14
C SER A 228 19.45 -5.31 5.13
N PHE A 229 20.21 -6.30 5.63
CA PHE A 229 21.36 -6.03 6.50
C PHE A 229 22.51 -5.36 5.76
N SER A 230 22.79 -5.77 4.52
CA SER A 230 23.83 -5.14 3.68
C SER A 230 23.53 -3.67 3.43
N TYR A 231 22.28 -3.34 3.10
CA TYR A 231 21.85 -1.96 2.92
C TYR A 231 21.93 -1.17 4.23
N GLY A 232 21.40 -1.71 5.33
CA GLY A 232 21.46 -1.04 6.62
C GLY A 232 22.89 -0.73 7.10
N ILE A 233 23.84 -1.65 6.88
CA ILE A 233 25.25 -1.43 7.22
C ILE A 233 25.85 -0.31 6.35
N THR A 234 25.50 -0.30 5.07
CA THR A 234 25.98 0.72 4.12
C THR A 234 25.47 2.11 4.50
N VAL A 235 24.17 2.22 4.81
CA VAL A 235 23.54 3.48 5.25
C VAL A 235 24.23 4.00 6.52
N VAL A 236 24.37 3.17 7.56
CA VAL A 236 25.01 3.59 8.82
C VAL A 236 26.46 4.05 8.62
N LYS A 237 27.21 3.37 7.75
CA LYS A 237 28.59 3.79 7.40
C LYS A 237 28.62 5.09 6.60
N GLY A 238 27.59 5.37 5.81
CA GLY A 238 27.45 6.59 5.01
C GLY A 238 27.00 7.81 5.82
N LEU A 239 26.26 7.62 6.92
CA LEU A 239 25.71 8.72 7.74
C LEU A 239 26.75 9.77 8.20
N PRO A 240 27.96 9.40 8.66
CA PRO A 240 28.99 10.38 9.00
C PRO A 240 29.45 11.20 7.79
N GLY A 241 29.47 10.62 6.59
CA GLY A 241 29.92 11.28 5.36
C GLY A 241 29.00 12.39 4.88
N ILE A 242 27.71 12.34 5.24
CA ILE A 242 26.70 13.35 4.88
C ILE A 242 26.39 14.34 6.01
N ASN A 243 27.13 14.28 7.13
CA ASN A 243 26.84 15.05 8.35
C ASN A 243 25.37 14.94 8.79
N ALA A 244 24.85 13.70 8.81
CA ALA A 244 23.44 13.44 9.11
C ALA A 244 23.02 14.03 10.47
N ASN A 245 21.83 14.64 10.49
CA ASN A 245 21.29 15.23 11.72
C ASN A 245 20.89 14.14 12.74
N GLY A 246 20.72 14.52 14.01
CA GLY A 246 20.37 13.57 15.08
C GLY A 246 19.05 12.83 14.85
N LEU A 247 18.09 13.44 14.16
CA LEU A 247 16.82 12.80 13.81
C LEU A 247 17.01 11.66 12.81
N THR A 248 17.81 11.86 11.77
CA THR A 248 18.17 10.84 10.78
C THR A 248 18.84 9.65 11.46
N TRP A 249 19.73 9.89 12.43
CA TRP A 249 20.32 8.82 13.23
C TRP A 249 19.28 8.01 14.00
N VAL A 250 18.36 8.69 14.71
CA VAL A 250 17.29 8.00 15.45
C VAL A 250 16.42 7.17 14.51
N ILE A 251 16.05 7.72 13.36
CA ILE A 251 15.20 7.04 12.38
C ILE A 251 15.90 5.83 11.77
N VAL A 252 17.19 5.94 11.41
CA VAL A 252 17.96 4.79 10.92
C VAL A 252 18.05 3.70 11.98
N MET A 253 18.22 4.05 13.25
CA MET A 253 18.21 3.05 14.33
C MET A 253 16.83 2.43 14.54
N LEU A 254 15.73 3.18 14.41
CA LEU A 254 14.37 2.63 14.43
C LEU A 254 14.13 1.68 13.24
N ILE A 255 14.61 2.04 12.05
CA ILE A 255 14.57 1.17 10.87
C ILE A 255 15.35 -0.12 11.13
N TRP A 256 16.50 -0.06 11.81
CA TRP A 256 17.24 -1.25 12.22
C TRP A 256 16.44 -2.17 13.14
N VAL A 257 15.69 -1.61 14.10
CA VAL A 257 14.79 -2.39 14.96
C VAL A 257 13.70 -3.07 14.13
N PHE A 258 13.08 -2.34 13.19
CA PHE A 258 12.12 -2.90 12.26
C PHE A 258 12.73 -4.01 11.40
N ASN A 259 13.95 -3.80 10.88
CA ASN A 259 14.66 -4.77 10.05
C ASN A 259 14.95 -6.08 10.79
N ILE A 260 15.40 -5.99 12.04
CA ILE A 260 15.61 -7.18 12.90
C ILE A 260 14.28 -7.88 13.15
N GLY A 261 13.22 -7.13 13.47
CA GLY A 261 11.87 -7.68 13.65
C GLY A 261 11.35 -8.39 12.41
N ASN A 262 11.59 -7.82 11.23
CA ASN A 262 11.21 -8.40 9.95
C ASN A 262 12.00 -9.69 9.65
N ALA A 263 13.31 -9.72 9.92
CA ALA A 263 14.12 -10.92 9.79
C ALA A 263 13.61 -12.05 10.70
N VAL A 264 13.26 -11.73 11.95
CA VAL A 264 12.64 -12.69 12.88
C VAL A 264 11.29 -13.18 12.35
N LEU A 265 10.45 -12.29 11.82
CA LEU A 265 9.17 -12.63 11.22
C LEU A 265 9.33 -13.58 10.03
N LEU A 266 10.24 -13.30 9.10
CA LEU A 266 10.52 -14.14 7.93
C LEU A 266 10.98 -15.54 8.35
N VAL A 267 11.91 -15.62 9.29
CA VAL A 267 12.39 -16.91 9.83
C VAL A 267 11.26 -17.66 10.54
N TRP A 268 10.43 -16.96 11.31
CA TRP A 268 9.28 -17.57 11.98
C TRP A 268 8.27 -18.13 10.98
N ILE A 269 7.91 -17.36 9.95
CA ILE A 269 6.99 -17.82 8.89
C ILE A 269 7.59 -19.02 8.17
N LEU A 270 8.86 -18.96 7.80
CA LEU A 270 9.55 -20.06 7.15
C LEU A 270 9.48 -21.35 7.98
N ILE A 271 9.85 -21.27 9.26
CA ILE A 271 9.79 -22.45 10.13
C ILE A 271 8.35 -22.94 10.28
N TYR A 272 7.40 -22.02 10.37
CA TYR A 272 5.99 -22.33 10.49
C TYR A 272 5.45 -23.07 9.26
N THR A 273 5.66 -22.53 8.06
CA THR A 273 5.19 -23.12 6.80
C THR A 273 5.89 -24.43 6.50
N LEU A 274 7.20 -24.53 6.74
CA LEU A 274 7.96 -25.75 6.54
C LEU A 274 7.43 -26.90 7.42
N ARG A 275 7.20 -26.63 8.71
CA ARG A 275 6.63 -27.63 9.64
C ARG A 275 5.26 -28.13 9.17
N ARG A 276 4.42 -27.21 8.67
CA ARG A 276 3.09 -27.56 8.16
C ARG A 276 3.14 -28.28 6.82
N LEU A 277 4.10 -27.95 5.97
CA LEU A 277 4.29 -28.66 4.71
C LEU A 277 4.76 -30.10 4.94
N VAL A 278 5.65 -30.31 5.90
CA VAL A 278 6.11 -31.65 6.30
C VAL A 278 4.95 -32.49 6.87
N SER A 279 4.04 -31.88 7.65
CA SER A 279 2.89 -32.62 8.20
C SER A 279 1.79 -32.90 7.19
N ASP A 280 1.42 -31.91 6.38
CA ASP A 280 0.20 -31.96 5.55
C ASP A 280 0.51 -32.34 4.10
N GLY A 281 1.78 -32.22 3.67
CA GLY A 281 2.27 -32.53 2.33
C GLY A 281 1.83 -31.58 1.21
N ARG A 282 0.91 -30.63 1.48
CA ARG A 282 0.35 -29.70 0.50
C ARG A 282 -0.05 -28.38 1.15
N PHE A 283 0.24 -27.27 0.47
CA PHE A 283 -0.25 -25.97 0.92
C PHE A 283 -1.70 -25.69 0.51
N PRO A 284 -2.47 -25.04 1.40
CA PRO A 284 -3.65 -24.29 1.00
C PRO A 284 -3.29 -23.23 -0.04
N LEU A 285 -4.19 -22.94 -0.99
CA LEU A 285 -3.94 -21.97 -2.05
C LEU A 285 -3.60 -20.57 -1.49
N ILE A 286 -4.24 -20.17 -0.40
CA ILE A 286 -3.98 -18.86 0.25
C ILE A 286 -2.55 -18.75 0.79
N THR A 287 -2.03 -19.81 1.42
CA THR A 287 -0.65 -19.84 1.91
C THR A 287 0.33 -19.82 0.75
N PHE A 288 0.09 -20.63 -0.28
CA PHE A 288 0.94 -20.67 -1.48
C PHE A 288 1.05 -19.30 -2.15
N ALA A 289 -0.07 -18.64 -2.40
CA ALA A 289 -0.10 -17.30 -3.00
C ALA A 289 0.52 -16.25 -2.05
N GLY A 290 0.23 -16.37 -0.75
CA GLY A 290 0.76 -15.50 0.30
C GLY A 290 2.29 -15.52 0.37
N LEU A 291 2.92 -16.69 0.30
CA LEU A 291 4.38 -16.82 0.32
C LEU A 291 5.04 -16.14 -0.88
N ILE A 292 4.49 -16.33 -2.09
CA ILE A 292 4.99 -15.68 -3.31
C ILE A 292 4.83 -14.16 -3.20
N PHE A 293 3.65 -13.69 -2.80
CA PHE A 293 3.38 -12.27 -2.67
C PHE A 293 4.21 -11.61 -1.56
N MET A 294 4.43 -12.32 -0.45
CA MET A 294 5.23 -11.84 0.66
C MET A 294 6.68 -11.58 0.24
N VAL A 295 7.30 -12.45 -0.57
CA VAL A 295 8.66 -12.22 -1.06
C VAL A 295 8.77 -10.92 -1.86
N PHE A 296 7.82 -10.68 -2.77
CA PHE A 296 7.79 -9.45 -3.55
C PHE A 296 7.55 -8.21 -2.66
N LEU A 297 6.58 -8.31 -1.75
CA LEU A 297 6.20 -7.20 -0.88
C LEU A 297 7.31 -6.84 0.11
N ASP A 298 7.99 -7.85 0.67
CA ASP A 298 9.10 -7.66 1.60
C ASP A 298 10.33 -7.08 0.89
N TRP A 299 10.63 -7.56 -0.32
CA TRP A 299 11.64 -6.95 -1.18
C TRP A 299 11.36 -5.46 -1.42
N LEU A 300 10.12 -5.14 -1.78
CA LEU A 300 9.67 -3.77 -2.02
C LEU A 300 9.82 -2.89 -0.77
N LEU A 301 9.46 -3.39 0.41
CA LEU A 301 9.67 -2.70 1.68
C LEU A 301 11.16 -2.45 1.95
N ILE A 302 12.03 -3.44 1.69
CA ILE A 302 13.48 -3.28 1.86
C ILE A 302 14.02 -2.18 0.96
N GLU A 303 13.68 -2.18 -0.33
CA GLU A 303 14.14 -1.15 -1.29
C GLU A 303 13.61 0.24 -0.92
N TRP A 304 12.37 0.36 -0.46
CA TRP A 304 11.76 1.65 -0.10
C TRP A 304 12.25 2.20 1.24
N ILE A 305 12.41 1.34 2.25
CA ILE A 305 12.85 1.77 3.59
C ILE A 305 14.33 2.17 3.56
N TRP A 306 15.16 1.39 2.88
CA TRP A 306 16.61 1.58 2.86
C TRP A 306 17.13 2.42 1.70
N ASP A 307 16.31 2.74 0.68
CA ASP A 307 16.67 3.54 -0.51
C ASP A 307 18.17 3.46 -0.85
N PRO A 308 18.65 2.30 -1.36
CA PRO A 308 20.07 1.95 -1.37
C PRO A 308 20.94 2.82 -2.28
N HIS A 309 20.33 3.75 -3.00
CA HIS A 309 20.99 4.67 -3.92
C HIS A 309 21.37 6.00 -3.26
N VAL A 310 21.16 6.17 -1.95
CA VAL A 310 21.55 7.37 -1.18
C VAL A 310 22.95 7.13 -0.56
N PRO A 311 23.81 8.16 -0.35
CA PRO A 311 25.27 8.07 -0.22
C PRO A 311 25.89 6.84 0.48
N PRO A 312 27.06 6.37 -0.01
CA PRO A 312 28.01 7.15 -0.82
C PRO A 312 27.87 6.99 -2.34
N PHE A 313 26.83 6.30 -2.86
CA PHE A 313 26.85 5.80 -4.22
C PHE A 313 26.01 6.55 -5.28
N ASP A 314 24.92 7.27 -4.97
CA ASP A 314 24.12 8.02 -5.98
C ASP A 314 23.07 8.99 -5.36
N PHE A 315 22.12 9.49 -6.17
CA PHE A 315 20.91 10.22 -5.78
C PHE A 315 19.80 9.29 -5.21
N PRO A 316 18.92 9.78 -4.30
CA PRO A 316 17.76 9.01 -3.83
C PRO A 316 16.89 8.57 -5.00
N LEU A 317 16.70 7.25 -5.12
CA LEU A 317 15.88 6.69 -6.20
C LEU A 317 14.40 6.84 -5.87
N TYR A 318 14.05 6.76 -4.58
CA TYR A 318 12.66 6.80 -4.13
C TYR A 318 12.34 8.04 -3.29
N GLY A 319 13.32 8.58 -2.54
CA GLY A 319 13.10 9.78 -1.71
C GLY A 319 12.15 9.55 -0.52
N ILE A 320 12.01 8.28 -0.12
CA ILE A 320 11.19 7.78 0.98
C ILE A 320 12.06 6.92 1.89
N GLY A 321 11.55 6.60 3.08
CA GLY A 321 12.29 5.81 4.05
C GLY A 321 13.35 6.64 4.78
N TRP A 322 14.55 6.10 5.00
CA TRP A 322 15.58 6.77 5.80
C TRP A 322 16.03 8.11 5.22
N SER A 323 15.95 8.27 3.90
CA SER A 323 16.31 9.50 3.19
C SER A 323 15.36 10.66 3.52
N ASN A 324 14.17 10.38 4.05
CA ASN A 324 13.18 11.36 4.47
C ASN A 324 12.69 11.09 5.91
N ALA A 325 13.60 11.28 6.87
CA ALA A 325 13.33 11.08 8.29
C ALA A 325 12.08 11.83 8.81
N SER A 326 11.78 13.01 8.27
CA SER A 326 10.58 13.78 8.65
C SER A 326 9.27 13.11 8.23
N SER A 327 9.23 12.49 7.05
CA SER A 327 8.05 11.76 6.58
C SER A 327 7.82 10.51 7.44
N ILE A 328 8.88 9.77 7.82
CA ILE A 328 8.74 8.62 8.74
C ILE A 328 8.16 9.06 10.09
N VAL A 329 8.66 10.14 10.69
CA VAL A 329 8.11 10.65 11.96
C VAL A 329 6.64 10.99 11.81
N PHE A 330 6.26 11.63 10.72
CA PHE A 330 4.87 11.97 10.45
C PHE A 330 4.01 10.70 10.32
N MET A 331 4.47 9.68 9.60
CA MET A 331 3.75 8.40 9.48
C MET A 331 3.63 7.67 10.83
N LEU A 332 4.70 7.64 11.63
CA LEU A 332 4.66 7.07 12.98
C LEU A 332 3.68 7.83 13.89
N ALA A 333 3.61 9.16 13.77
CA ALA A 333 2.64 9.97 14.49
C ALA A 333 1.20 9.64 14.06
N LEU A 334 0.95 9.42 12.76
CA LEU A 334 -0.36 8.97 12.27
C LEU A 334 -0.75 7.60 12.83
N TYR A 335 0.18 6.64 12.87
CA TYR A 335 -0.05 5.34 13.51
C TYR A 335 -0.33 5.47 15.02
N ALA A 336 0.40 6.35 15.71
CA ALA A 336 0.16 6.63 17.12
C ALA A 336 -1.22 7.25 17.34
N VAL A 337 -1.64 8.20 16.49
CA VAL A 337 -3.00 8.78 16.52
C VAL A 337 -4.04 7.70 16.27
N ALA A 338 -3.85 6.82 15.29
CA ALA A 338 -4.76 5.71 15.02
C ALA A 338 -4.87 4.75 16.23
N ALA A 339 -3.75 4.41 16.86
CA ALA A 339 -3.73 3.58 18.07
C ALA A 339 -4.43 4.27 19.24
N ILE A 340 -4.17 5.56 19.46
CA ILE A 340 -4.84 6.36 20.51
C ILE A 340 -6.35 6.36 20.27
N ILE A 341 -6.81 6.60 19.04
CA ILE A 341 -8.23 6.55 18.68
C ILE A 341 -8.82 5.18 19.04
N PHE A 342 -8.18 4.11 18.59
CA PHE A 342 -8.64 2.74 18.84
C PHE A 342 -8.74 2.43 20.34
N TYR A 343 -7.67 2.62 21.10
CA TYR A 343 -7.65 2.31 22.53
C TYR A 343 -8.55 3.23 23.36
N SER A 344 -8.68 4.51 22.99
CA SER A 344 -9.58 5.45 23.66
C SER A 344 -11.04 5.03 23.51
N PHE A 345 -11.45 4.66 22.29
CA PHE A 345 -12.80 4.17 22.05
C PHE A 345 -13.05 2.83 22.72
N ASN A 346 -12.06 1.92 22.70
CA ASN A 346 -12.18 0.64 23.38
C ASN A 346 -12.37 0.81 24.90
N ALA A 347 -11.56 1.66 25.53
CA ALA A 347 -11.68 1.97 26.96
C ALA A 347 -13.00 2.65 27.31
N TYR A 348 -13.48 3.56 26.46
CA TYR A 348 -14.77 4.21 26.64
C TYR A 348 -15.94 3.21 26.61
N ARG A 349 -15.89 2.21 25.72
CA ARG A 349 -16.96 1.18 25.61
C ARG A 349 -16.92 0.15 26.72
N LYS A 350 -15.73 -0.21 27.20
CA LYS A 350 -15.59 -1.05 28.39
C LYS A 350 -16.27 -0.40 29.60
N LYS A 351 -16.23 0.94 29.72
CA LYS A 351 -16.97 1.69 30.75
C LYS A 351 -18.50 1.67 30.54
N GLN A 352 -18.98 1.47 29.31
CA GLN A 352 -20.39 1.30 28.99
C GLN A 352 -20.90 -0.15 29.17
N GLY A 353 -20.05 -1.05 29.66
CA GLY A 353 -20.40 -2.46 29.87
C GLY A 353 -20.41 -3.30 28.58
N ILE A 354 -19.88 -2.78 27.48
CA ILE A 354 -19.76 -3.50 26.21
C ILE A 354 -18.40 -4.19 26.17
N ASP A 355 -18.43 -5.52 26.17
CA ASP A 355 -17.23 -6.35 25.98
C ASP A 355 -16.93 -6.47 24.48
N THR A 356 -16.08 -5.58 23.99
CA THR A 356 -15.61 -5.55 22.59
C THR A 356 -14.83 -6.80 22.21
N GLU A 357 -14.19 -7.48 23.16
CA GLU A 357 -13.35 -8.66 22.94
C GLU A 357 -14.17 -9.89 22.50
N LYS A 358 -15.42 -10.00 22.98
CA LYS A 358 -16.37 -11.02 22.54
C LYS A 358 -17.00 -10.70 21.19
N ILE A 359 -17.27 -9.42 20.93
CA ILE A 359 -17.88 -8.97 19.65
C ILE A 359 -16.92 -9.23 18.49
N TYR A 360 -15.62 -9.03 18.65
CA TYR A 360 -14.64 -9.34 17.59
C TYR A 360 -14.44 -10.84 17.32
N GLN A 361 -14.97 -11.72 18.16
CA GLN A 361 -14.94 -13.18 17.95
C GLN A 361 -16.16 -13.68 17.17
N GLU A 362 -17.27 -12.96 17.21
CA GLU A 362 -18.49 -13.26 16.48
C GLU A 362 -18.59 -12.30 15.29
N ILE A 363 -18.10 -12.73 14.12
CA ILE A 363 -18.32 -11.98 12.88
C ILE A 363 -19.85 -11.88 12.69
N PRO A 364 -20.41 -10.68 12.46
CA PRO A 364 -21.81 -10.56 12.11
C PRO A 364 -22.06 -11.39 10.85
N VAL A 365 -23.02 -12.32 10.94
CA VAL A 365 -23.54 -13.03 9.78
C VAL A 365 -24.15 -11.98 8.85
N GLU A 366 -23.43 -11.64 7.79
CA GLU A 366 -24.01 -10.93 6.63
C GLU A 366 -25.03 -11.82 5.92
#